data_AF-A0AAV8EZH2-F1
#
_entry.id   AF-A0AAV8EZH2-F1
#
_cell.length_a   1.000
_cell.length_b   1.000
_cell.length_c   1.000
_cell.angle_alpha   90.00
_cell.angle_beta   90.00
_cell.angle_gamma   90.00
#
_symmetry.space_group_name_H-M   'P 1'
#
loop_
_entity.id
_entity.type
_entity.pdbx_description
1 polymer ?
#
loop_
_entity_poly.entity_id
_entity_poly.type
_entity_poly.pdbx_seq_one_letter_code
_entity_poly.pdbx_strand_id
1 'polypeptide(L)'
;MPNYAPWILLHLFLFPFVAAQMPGFISLDCGGVNSYTDDTGLQWSPDDKFLFGQRANISAPASTNRQYATVRYFPADSRKYCYTLNVRTRTRYLVRATFLYGNFDNSNVYPKFDLSLGPTPWSTIVVSDAYTPEIVELVLLASQPTLSVCVSNASTGMPFISTLELRQFNGSVYYTQSETRFLLSLAARINFGAESNDSIRYPDDPFDRIWQSDSIKRANYLVDVAPGTEKISTTSPIYVGFDEMPPQKVMKTAVVGQNGTLTYRLDLEGFPANAWAFSYLAEIEDLPPDETRKFKLFIPGRPEVSKPTIDVQENAGGKNRMYEPGFWNISLPFVFSFGLRRTNDSSRGPILNALEIYKYLEINLGSLDAITMASFASNYPQAVWAQEGGDPCLPASWTWVQCSADPQPRVVSIMLSGKGITGNIPSELTKLPSLVELCQVLLIFYRDVIFITSEETSMDM
;
A
#
# COMPACT_ATOMS: atom_id res chain seq x y z
N MET A 1 -14.61 -11.54 -73.17
CA MET A 1 -14.56 -12.33 -71.92
C MET A 1 -13.69 -11.57 -70.94
N PRO A 2 -14.23 -10.91 -69.89
CA PRO A 2 -13.40 -10.31 -68.86
C PRO A 2 -13.12 -11.34 -67.75
N ASN A 3 -11.82 -11.50 -67.45
CA ASN A 3 -11.30 -12.31 -66.35
C ASN A 3 -11.71 -11.71 -65.00
N TYR A 4 -12.43 -12.48 -64.18
CA TYR A 4 -12.63 -12.18 -62.77
C TYR A 4 -11.54 -12.88 -61.96
N ALA A 5 -10.61 -12.10 -61.39
CA ALA A 5 -9.72 -12.57 -60.33
C ALA A 5 -10.46 -12.45 -58.98
N PRO A 6 -10.56 -13.51 -58.16
CA PRO A 6 -11.21 -13.44 -56.87
C PRO A 6 -10.28 -12.78 -55.85
N TRP A 7 -10.77 -11.71 -55.21
CA TRP A 7 -10.10 -11.04 -54.11
C TRP A 7 -10.27 -11.89 -52.86
N ILE A 8 -9.18 -12.48 -52.36
CA ILE A 8 -9.15 -13.13 -51.05
C ILE A 8 -9.12 -12.02 -50.00
N LEU A 9 -10.27 -11.78 -49.37
CA LEU A 9 -10.38 -10.95 -48.17
C LEU A 9 -9.72 -11.68 -47.00
N LEU A 10 -8.51 -11.26 -46.65
CA LEU A 10 -7.84 -11.68 -45.42
C LEU A 10 -8.54 -10.98 -44.25
N HIS A 11 -9.46 -11.68 -43.57
CA HIS A 11 -10.02 -11.21 -42.30
C HIS A 11 -8.95 -11.32 -41.21
N LEU A 12 -8.25 -10.21 -40.98
CA LEU A 12 -7.51 -9.95 -39.75
C LEU A 12 -8.52 -9.95 -38.60
N PHE A 13 -8.68 -11.09 -37.93
CA PHE A 13 -9.29 -11.15 -36.61
C PHE A 13 -8.39 -10.34 -35.66
N LEU A 14 -8.77 -9.07 -35.44
CA LEU A 14 -8.34 -8.29 -34.29
C LEU A 14 -8.91 -9.00 -33.05
N PHE A 15 -8.16 -9.96 -32.52
CA PHE A 15 -8.38 -10.40 -31.15
C PHE A 15 -8.22 -9.16 -30.27
N PRO A 16 -9.20 -8.83 -29.40
CA PRO A 16 -8.95 -7.84 -28.38
C PRO A 16 -7.70 -8.30 -27.62
N PHE A 17 -6.68 -7.44 -27.55
CA PHE A 17 -5.59 -7.64 -26.63
C PHE A 17 -6.22 -7.63 -25.23
N VAL A 18 -6.58 -8.81 -24.71
CA VAL A 18 -6.71 -9.00 -23.28
C VAL A 18 -5.29 -8.81 -22.78
N ALA A 19 -4.98 -7.61 -22.30
CA ALA A 19 -3.73 -7.34 -21.64
C ALA A 19 -3.63 -8.37 -20.50
N ALA A 20 -2.76 -9.35 -20.65
CA ALA A 20 -2.49 -10.27 -19.56
C ALA A 20 -1.94 -9.43 -18.40
N GLN A 21 -2.52 -9.61 -17.22
CA GLN A 21 -2.06 -8.92 -16.02
C GLN A 21 -0.55 -9.08 -15.85
N MET A 22 0.11 -8.07 -15.29
CA MET A 22 1.54 -8.13 -15.01
C MET A 22 1.85 -9.33 -14.11
N PRO A 23 2.87 -10.15 -14.43
CA PRO A 23 3.26 -11.28 -13.59
C PRO A 23 3.58 -10.84 -12.16
N GLY A 24 3.07 -11.58 -11.18
CA GLY A 24 3.31 -11.30 -9.75
C GLY A 24 2.30 -10.36 -9.10
N PHE A 25 1.27 -9.89 -9.82
CA PHE A 25 0.15 -9.18 -9.20
C PHE A 25 -0.76 -10.15 -8.45
N ILE A 26 -1.21 -9.73 -7.26
CA ILE A 26 -2.22 -10.43 -6.45
C ILE A 26 -3.30 -9.41 -6.11
N SER A 27 -4.56 -9.73 -6.38
CA SER A 27 -5.70 -8.94 -5.93
C SER A 27 -6.69 -9.84 -5.20
N LEU A 28 -6.87 -9.59 -3.91
CA LEU A 28 -7.81 -10.30 -3.07
C LEU A 28 -9.08 -9.46 -2.88
N ASP A 29 -10.22 -10.02 -3.26
CA ASP A 29 -11.54 -9.51 -2.95
C ASP A 29 -11.99 -10.14 -1.61
N CYS A 30 -11.85 -9.36 -0.54
CA CYS A 30 -12.03 -9.87 0.82
C CYS A 30 -13.52 -10.06 1.12
N GLY A 31 -13.90 -11.29 1.48
CA GLY A 31 -15.30 -11.67 1.62
C GLY A 31 -16.00 -12.05 0.32
N GLY A 32 -15.32 -11.90 -0.82
CA GLY A 32 -15.79 -12.38 -2.12
C GLY A 32 -15.93 -13.90 -2.17
N VAL A 33 -16.64 -14.38 -3.20
CA VAL A 33 -16.94 -15.82 -3.37
C VAL A 33 -16.38 -16.41 -4.66
N ASN A 34 -16.26 -15.60 -5.70
CA ASN A 34 -15.88 -16.05 -7.04
C ASN A 34 -14.76 -15.17 -7.57
N SER A 35 -13.81 -15.78 -8.29
CA SER A 35 -12.81 -15.02 -9.04
C SER A 35 -13.44 -14.32 -10.24
N TYR A 36 -12.88 -13.18 -10.63
CA TYR A 36 -13.31 -12.42 -11.81
C TYR A 36 -12.18 -11.53 -12.33
N THR A 37 -12.35 -11.04 -13.54
CA THR A 37 -11.56 -9.94 -14.10
C THR A 37 -12.39 -8.67 -14.02
N ASP A 38 -11.81 -7.58 -13.52
CA ASP A 38 -12.48 -6.28 -13.50
C ASP A 38 -12.31 -5.52 -14.84
N ASP A 39 -12.90 -4.34 -14.93
CA ASP A 39 -12.85 -3.50 -16.13
C ASP A 39 -11.44 -2.95 -16.41
N THR A 40 -10.53 -3.00 -15.43
CA THR A 40 -9.12 -2.63 -15.62
C THR A 40 -8.31 -3.77 -16.22
N GLY A 41 -8.84 -5.00 -16.21
CA GLY A 41 -8.14 -6.21 -16.67
C GLY A 41 -7.42 -6.98 -15.55
N LEU A 42 -7.57 -6.56 -14.29
CA LEU A 42 -6.95 -7.22 -13.14
C LEU A 42 -7.75 -8.45 -12.73
N GLN A 43 -7.06 -9.56 -12.43
CA GLN A 43 -7.70 -10.76 -11.88
C GLN A 43 -7.85 -10.61 -10.37
N TRP A 44 -9.09 -10.73 -9.92
CA TRP A 44 -9.48 -10.77 -8.51
C TRP A 44 -9.79 -12.20 -8.10
N SER A 45 -9.27 -12.58 -6.94
CA SER A 45 -9.53 -13.87 -6.31
C SER A 45 -10.18 -13.67 -4.94
N PRO A 46 -11.09 -14.56 -4.51
CA PRO A 46 -11.63 -14.49 -3.15
C PRO A 46 -10.54 -14.79 -2.11
N ASP A 47 -10.74 -14.35 -0.88
CA ASP A 47 -9.88 -14.69 0.25
C ASP A 47 -10.33 -15.95 1.02
N ASP A 48 -10.86 -16.94 0.30
CA ASP A 48 -11.43 -18.18 0.84
C ASP A 48 -10.44 -19.05 1.61
N LYS A 49 -9.15 -18.98 1.26
CA LYS A 49 -8.05 -19.64 1.98
C LYS A 49 -7.79 -19.08 3.36
N PHE A 50 -8.33 -17.90 3.67
CA PHE A 50 -8.15 -17.27 4.96
C PHE A 50 -9.24 -17.72 5.94
N LEU A 51 -8.81 -18.37 7.03
CA LEU A 51 -9.69 -19.12 7.93
C LEU A 51 -10.38 -18.26 9.00
N PHE A 52 -9.95 -17.03 9.20
CA PHE A 52 -10.47 -16.16 10.26
C PHE A 52 -11.48 -15.15 9.73
N GLY A 53 -12.28 -14.60 10.63
CA GLY A 53 -13.28 -13.57 10.31
C GLY A 53 -14.53 -14.12 9.62
N GLN A 54 -15.45 -13.20 9.37
CA GLN A 54 -16.74 -13.45 8.73
C GLN A 54 -16.90 -12.56 7.50
N ARG A 55 -17.82 -12.92 6.61
CA ARG A 55 -18.05 -12.21 5.34
C ARG A 55 -19.35 -11.41 5.43
N ALA A 56 -19.36 -10.23 4.84
CA ALA A 56 -20.56 -9.41 4.70
C ALA A 56 -20.61 -8.74 3.32
N ASN A 57 -21.82 -8.48 2.85
CA ASN A 57 -22.05 -7.66 1.66
C ASN A 57 -22.22 -6.22 2.09
N ILE A 58 -21.72 -5.30 1.27
CA ILE A 58 -21.97 -3.88 1.43
C ILE A 58 -23.18 -3.50 0.59
N SER A 59 -24.15 -2.83 1.21
CA SER A 59 -25.27 -2.20 0.50
C SER A 59 -24.80 -0.87 -0.09
N ALA A 60 -23.90 -0.95 -1.07
CA ALA A 60 -23.28 0.21 -1.68
C ALA A 60 -24.13 0.75 -2.84
N PRO A 61 -24.02 2.05 -3.19
CA PRO A 61 -24.62 2.59 -4.40
C PRO A 61 -24.20 1.81 -5.65
N ALA A 62 -25.04 1.83 -6.70
CA ALA A 62 -24.83 1.07 -7.94
C ALA A 62 -23.50 1.38 -8.67
N SER A 63 -22.84 2.51 -8.37
CA SER A 63 -21.55 2.93 -8.92
C SER A 63 -20.34 2.35 -8.18
N THR A 64 -20.54 1.46 -7.23
CA THR A 64 -19.45 0.90 -6.43
C THR A 64 -18.74 -0.19 -7.22
N ASN A 65 -17.42 -0.07 -7.34
CA ASN A 65 -16.63 -1.09 -8.01
C ASN A 65 -16.83 -2.45 -7.35
N ARG A 66 -16.88 -3.51 -8.15
CA ARG A 66 -17.23 -4.87 -7.69
C ARG A 66 -16.39 -5.36 -6.51
N GLN A 67 -15.10 -5.02 -6.46
CA GLN A 67 -14.18 -5.37 -5.38
C GLN A 67 -14.48 -4.70 -4.03
N TYR A 68 -15.43 -3.75 -4.00
CA TYR A 68 -15.89 -3.12 -2.77
C TYR A 68 -17.34 -3.52 -2.43
N ALA A 69 -17.89 -4.55 -3.09
CA ALA A 69 -19.22 -5.08 -2.79
C ALA A 69 -19.23 -5.99 -1.55
N THR A 70 -18.06 -6.49 -1.14
CA THR A 70 -17.90 -7.41 0.00
C THR A 70 -16.80 -6.96 0.94
N VAL A 71 -16.89 -7.42 2.19
CA VAL A 71 -15.84 -7.29 3.18
C VAL A 71 -15.65 -8.59 3.94
N ARG A 72 -14.43 -8.76 4.45
CA ARG A 72 -14.18 -9.65 5.58
C ARG A 72 -14.02 -8.82 6.84
N TYR A 73 -14.72 -9.19 7.90
CA TYR A 73 -14.68 -8.51 9.19
C TYR A 73 -14.33 -9.46 10.33
N PHE A 74 -13.87 -8.87 11.43
CA PHE A 74 -13.29 -9.56 12.56
C PHE A 74 -13.98 -9.17 13.86
N PRO A 75 -13.99 -10.06 14.87
CA PRO A 75 -14.36 -9.69 16.23
C PRO A 75 -13.57 -8.47 16.73
N ALA A 76 -14.24 -7.60 17.47
CA ALA A 76 -13.59 -6.52 18.19
C ALA A 76 -12.97 -7.06 19.50
N ASP A 77 -11.83 -7.75 19.36
CA ASP A 77 -11.07 -8.31 20.47
C ASP A 77 -9.61 -7.84 20.44
N SER A 78 -8.80 -8.33 21.39
CA SER A 78 -7.39 -7.98 21.52
C SER A 78 -6.48 -8.80 20.59
N ARG A 79 -7.04 -9.61 19.68
CA ARG A 79 -6.25 -10.44 18.78
C ARG A 79 -5.82 -9.64 17.55
N LYS A 80 -4.94 -10.26 16.78
CA LYS A 80 -4.65 -9.86 15.41
C LYS A 80 -5.11 -10.93 14.43
N TYR A 81 -5.37 -10.50 13.20
CA TYR A 81 -5.76 -11.36 12.09
C TYR A 81 -4.89 -11.06 10.88
N CYS A 82 -4.03 -12.00 10.49
CA CYS A 82 -2.96 -11.76 9.53
C CYS A 82 -3.14 -12.52 8.21
N TYR A 83 -3.31 -11.80 7.11
CA TYR A 83 -3.16 -12.35 5.77
C TYR A 83 -1.68 -12.65 5.52
N THR A 84 -1.36 -13.83 4.98
CA THR A 84 0.01 -14.18 4.55
C THR A 84 0.05 -14.25 3.02
N LEU A 85 0.86 -13.40 2.39
CA LEU A 85 1.05 -13.39 0.94
C LEU A 85 2.44 -13.91 0.58
N ASN A 86 2.52 -14.73 -0.46
CA ASN A 86 3.79 -15.21 -0.98
C ASN A 86 4.46 -14.13 -1.84
N VAL A 87 5.75 -13.93 -1.62
CA VAL A 87 6.58 -12.94 -2.35
C VAL A 87 7.92 -13.51 -2.74
N ARG A 88 8.60 -12.85 -3.67
CA ARG A 88 9.99 -13.14 -4.00
C ARG A 88 10.90 -12.30 -3.12
N THR A 89 11.89 -12.94 -2.50
CA THR A 89 12.92 -12.23 -1.74
C THR A 89 13.72 -11.32 -2.67
N ARG A 90 14.20 -10.19 -2.12
CA ARG A 90 14.94 -9.15 -2.85
C ARG A 90 14.16 -8.56 -4.03
N THR A 91 12.83 -8.52 -3.92
CA THR A 91 11.96 -7.89 -4.91
C THR A 91 11.13 -6.80 -4.22
N ARG A 92 10.91 -5.68 -4.92
CA ARG A 92 10.09 -4.58 -4.41
C ARG A 92 8.62 -4.81 -4.71
N TYR A 93 7.80 -4.42 -3.76
CA TYR A 93 6.35 -4.53 -3.86
C TYR A 93 5.69 -3.26 -3.38
N LEU A 94 4.59 -2.88 -4.03
CA LEU A 94 3.55 -2.05 -3.44
C LEU A 94 2.50 -2.98 -2.82
N VAL A 95 2.20 -2.76 -1.55
CA VAL A 95 1.09 -3.41 -0.82
C VAL A 95 0.04 -2.35 -0.60
N ARG A 96 -1.21 -2.64 -0.98
CA ARG A 96 -2.35 -1.75 -0.79
C ARG A 96 -3.46 -2.48 -0.05
N ALA A 97 -3.99 -1.87 0.99
CA ALA A 97 -5.21 -2.31 1.67
C ALA A 97 -6.28 -1.23 1.53
N THR A 98 -7.50 -1.65 1.19
CA THR A 98 -8.67 -0.76 1.09
C THR A 98 -9.76 -1.16 2.07
N PHE A 99 -10.38 -0.15 2.67
CA PHE A 99 -11.43 -0.28 3.68
C PHE A 99 -12.62 0.58 3.28
N LEU A 100 -13.63 -0.02 2.63
CA LEU A 100 -14.95 0.57 2.45
C LEU A 100 -15.89 -0.03 3.50
N TYR A 101 -16.39 0.77 4.43
CA TYR A 101 -17.22 0.26 5.53
C TYR A 101 -18.63 -0.09 5.07
N GLY A 102 -19.31 0.87 4.43
CA GLY A 102 -20.67 0.76 3.91
C GLY A 102 -21.71 0.21 4.89
N ASN A 103 -21.48 0.40 6.19
CA ASN A 103 -22.36 0.01 7.28
C ASN A 103 -22.80 -1.47 7.21
N PHE A 104 -21.88 -2.37 6.84
CA PHE A 104 -22.18 -3.79 6.60
C PHE A 104 -22.81 -4.52 7.81
N ASP A 105 -22.60 -3.99 9.02
CA ASP A 105 -23.11 -4.53 10.30
C ASP A 105 -24.38 -3.82 10.79
N ASN A 106 -24.87 -2.81 10.06
CA ASN A 106 -26.01 -1.95 10.43
C ASN A 106 -25.89 -1.29 11.81
N SER A 107 -24.67 -1.14 12.35
CA SER A 107 -24.46 -0.58 13.69
C SER A 107 -24.41 0.95 13.68
N ASN A 108 -24.06 1.55 12.54
CA ASN A 108 -23.70 2.97 12.41
C ASN A 108 -22.56 3.39 13.36
N VAL A 109 -21.73 2.43 13.80
CA VAL A 109 -20.56 2.69 14.64
C VAL A 109 -19.33 2.67 13.75
N TYR A 110 -18.76 3.84 13.48
CA TYR A 110 -17.59 3.93 12.62
C TYR A 110 -16.36 3.21 13.21
N PRO A 111 -15.79 2.22 12.50
CA PRO A 111 -14.69 1.44 13.02
C PRO A 111 -13.37 2.22 13.09
N LYS A 112 -12.58 1.91 14.11
CA LYS A 112 -11.20 2.36 14.26
C LYS A 112 -10.32 1.23 14.79
N PHE A 113 -9.30 0.87 14.02
CA PHE A 113 -8.41 -0.24 14.30
C PHE A 113 -7.04 -0.05 13.64
N ASP A 114 -6.05 -0.86 14.01
CA ASP A 114 -4.68 -0.75 13.50
C ASP A 114 -4.39 -1.80 12.42
N LEU A 115 -3.53 -1.40 11.48
CA LEU A 115 -2.96 -2.21 10.42
C LEU A 115 -1.45 -2.30 10.62
N SER A 116 -0.87 -3.50 10.44
CA SER A 116 0.57 -3.72 10.45
C SER A 116 1.04 -4.54 9.26
N LEU A 117 2.29 -4.31 8.85
CA LEU A 117 3.02 -5.16 7.91
C LEU A 117 4.04 -5.98 8.70
N GLY A 118 3.74 -7.26 8.91
CA GLY A 118 4.41 -8.11 9.89
C GLY A 118 4.36 -7.45 11.27
N PRO A 119 5.49 -7.32 11.97
CA PRO A 119 5.56 -6.61 13.25
C PRO A 119 5.59 -5.08 13.12
N THR A 120 5.73 -4.53 11.91
CA THR A 120 5.86 -3.07 11.70
C THR A 120 4.48 -2.41 11.70
N PRO A 121 4.18 -1.50 12.65
CA PRO A 121 2.96 -0.71 12.62
C PRO A 121 2.89 0.10 11.32
N TRP A 122 1.79 -0.03 10.58
CA TRP A 122 1.62 0.62 9.28
C TRP A 122 0.74 1.86 9.39
N SER A 123 -0.53 1.69 9.78
CA SER A 123 -1.49 2.79 9.85
C SER A 123 -2.60 2.46 10.84
N THR A 124 -3.22 3.50 11.41
CA THR A 124 -4.50 3.38 12.12
C THR A 124 -5.60 3.75 11.15
N ILE A 125 -6.49 2.81 10.88
CA ILE A 125 -7.65 3.02 10.01
C ILE A 125 -8.72 3.73 10.82
N VAL A 126 -9.16 4.90 10.35
CA VAL A 126 -10.21 5.70 10.97
C VAL A 126 -11.31 5.93 9.94
N VAL A 127 -12.41 5.20 10.07
CA VAL A 127 -13.58 5.41 9.22
C VAL A 127 -14.33 6.64 9.73
N SER A 128 -14.67 7.56 8.83
CA SER A 128 -15.45 8.76 9.15
C SER A 128 -16.71 8.94 8.29
N ASP A 129 -16.76 8.24 7.16
CA ASP A 129 -17.91 8.16 6.27
C ASP A 129 -18.09 6.72 5.82
N ALA A 130 -19.34 6.28 5.68
CA ALA A 130 -19.62 4.88 5.35
C ALA A 130 -19.23 4.53 3.90
N TYR A 131 -19.28 5.49 2.98
CA TYR A 131 -19.15 5.21 1.54
C TYR A 131 -17.86 5.78 0.92
N THR A 132 -16.98 6.32 1.76
CA THR A 132 -15.65 6.79 1.37
C THR A 132 -14.62 5.71 1.72
N PRO A 133 -13.89 5.17 0.75
CA PRO A 133 -12.88 4.15 1.03
C PRO A 133 -11.63 4.77 1.65
N GLU A 134 -11.15 4.18 2.74
CA GLU A 134 -9.82 4.44 3.27
C GLU A 134 -8.82 3.54 2.53
N ILE A 135 -7.79 4.15 1.91
CA ILE A 135 -6.78 3.44 1.12
C ILE A 135 -5.41 3.76 1.70
N VAL A 136 -4.65 2.72 2.05
CA VAL A 136 -3.27 2.85 2.52
C VAL A 136 -2.33 2.04 1.63
N GLU A 137 -1.17 2.60 1.31
CA GLU A 137 -0.14 1.95 0.48
C GLU A 137 1.23 1.97 1.17
N LEU A 138 1.96 0.87 1.04
CA LEU A 138 3.38 0.77 1.39
C LEU A 138 4.17 0.28 0.18
N VAL A 139 5.37 0.81 0.01
CA VAL A 139 6.41 0.20 -0.82
C VAL A 139 7.51 -0.38 0.07
N LEU A 140 7.89 -1.62 -0.21
CA LEU A 140 8.91 -2.35 0.54
C LEU A 140 9.83 -3.18 -0.35
N LEU A 141 11.03 -3.47 0.14
CA LEU A 141 11.87 -4.57 -0.34
C LEU A 141 11.57 -5.83 0.48
N ALA A 142 11.09 -6.89 -0.15
CA ALA A 142 10.82 -8.15 0.54
C ALA A 142 12.13 -8.84 0.99
N SER A 143 12.31 -8.99 2.30
CA SER A 143 13.46 -9.70 2.89
C SER A 143 13.21 -11.20 3.11
N GLN A 144 11.93 -11.60 3.18
CA GLN A 144 11.45 -12.96 3.44
C GLN A 144 10.56 -13.47 2.29
N PRO A 145 10.33 -14.79 2.16
CA PRO A 145 9.49 -15.35 1.08
C PRO A 145 7.99 -15.11 1.27
N THR A 146 7.59 -14.56 2.41
CA THR A 146 6.21 -14.18 2.71
C THR A 146 6.17 -12.79 3.32
N LEU A 147 5.03 -12.13 3.17
CA LEU A 147 4.67 -10.91 3.90
C LEU A 147 3.38 -11.18 4.67
N SER A 148 3.22 -10.57 5.85
CA SER A 148 1.96 -10.63 6.59
C SER A 148 1.33 -9.25 6.70
N VAL A 149 0.03 -9.12 6.38
CA VAL A 149 -0.76 -7.91 6.65
C VAL A 149 -1.75 -8.24 7.75
N CYS A 150 -1.61 -7.58 8.90
CA CYS A 150 -2.39 -7.89 10.08
C CYS A 150 -3.32 -6.73 10.45
N VAL A 151 -4.58 -7.06 10.69
CA VAL A 151 -5.56 -6.17 11.33
C VAL A 151 -5.59 -6.48 12.82
N SER A 152 -5.57 -5.45 13.68
CA SER A 152 -5.51 -5.62 15.14
C SER A 152 -6.03 -4.39 15.89
N ASN A 153 -6.08 -4.47 17.22
CA ASN A 153 -6.36 -3.34 18.11
C ASN A 153 -7.64 -2.57 17.77
N ALA A 154 -8.78 -3.26 17.81
CA ALA A 154 -10.08 -2.65 17.60
C ALA A 154 -10.44 -1.71 18.76
N SER A 155 -10.49 -0.40 18.49
CA SER A 155 -10.88 0.61 19.50
C SER A 155 -12.36 0.97 19.42
N THR A 156 -12.92 1.00 18.20
CA THR A 156 -14.36 1.16 17.94
C THR A 156 -14.78 0.28 16.77
N GLY A 157 -16.01 -0.22 16.79
CA GLY A 157 -16.55 -1.07 15.73
C GLY A 157 -15.79 -2.37 15.51
N MET A 158 -16.18 -3.13 14.49
CA MET A 158 -15.49 -4.34 14.08
C MET A 158 -14.40 -4.02 13.05
N PRO A 159 -13.16 -4.50 13.22
CA PRO A 159 -12.16 -4.39 12.17
C PRO A 159 -12.59 -5.15 10.92
N PHE A 160 -12.22 -4.64 9.76
CA PHE A 160 -12.58 -5.24 8.48
C PHE A 160 -11.55 -4.94 7.41
N ILE A 161 -11.67 -5.57 6.25
CA ILE A 161 -10.87 -5.31 5.05
C ILE A 161 -11.73 -5.60 3.81
N SER A 162 -11.66 -4.73 2.80
CA SER A 162 -12.40 -4.88 1.54
C SER A 162 -11.50 -5.46 0.45
N THR A 163 -10.30 -4.90 0.28
CA THR A 163 -9.31 -5.42 -0.68
C THR A 163 -7.92 -5.48 -0.11
N LEU A 164 -7.16 -6.49 -0.56
CA LEU A 164 -5.72 -6.58 -0.35
C LEU A 164 -5.02 -6.84 -1.68
N GLU A 165 -4.17 -5.89 -2.08
CA GLU A 165 -3.52 -5.86 -3.37
C GLU A 165 -2.00 -5.86 -3.21
N LEU A 166 -1.32 -6.68 -4.02
CA LEU A 166 0.13 -6.73 -4.12
C LEU A 166 0.54 -6.45 -5.56
N ARG A 167 1.45 -5.50 -5.76
CA ARG A 167 1.99 -5.12 -7.07
C ARG A 167 3.50 -5.27 -7.05
N GLN A 168 4.01 -6.18 -7.86
CA GLN A 168 5.45 -6.38 -8.00
C GLN A 168 6.06 -5.28 -8.87
N PHE A 169 7.12 -4.63 -8.38
CA PHE A 169 7.93 -3.73 -9.20
C PHE A 169 9.07 -4.48 -9.90
N ASN A 170 9.46 -3.97 -11.06
CA ASN A 170 10.63 -4.44 -11.80
C ASN A 170 11.72 -3.37 -11.75
N GLY A 171 12.99 -3.79 -11.77
CA GLY A 171 14.13 -2.87 -11.86
C GLY A 171 14.36 -2.04 -10.59
N SER A 172 14.66 -0.76 -10.77
CA SER A 172 15.06 0.18 -9.72
C SER A 172 13.94 1.11 -9.22
N VAL A 173 12.70 0.93 -9.70
CA VAL A 173 11.53 1.72 -9.25
C VAL A 173 11.40 1.63 -7.71
N TYR A 174 11.31 2.79 -7.06
CA TYR A 174 11.33 3.01 -5.62
C TYR A 174 12.58 2.49 -4.89
N TYR A 175 13.72 2.37 -5.56
CA TYR A 175 14.99 2.07 -4.89
C TYR A 175 15.34 3.19 -3.93
N THR A 176 15.59 2.85 -2.66
CA THR A 176 16.19 3.79 -1.72
C THR A 176 17.35 3.13 -0.99
N GLN A 177 18.37 3.92 -0.64
CA GLN A 177 19.53 3.43 0.12
C GLN A 177 19.17 2.93 1.53
N SER A 178 17.97 3.23 2.02
CA SER A 178 17.51 2.89 3.37
C SER A 178 16.34 1.90 3.39
N GLU A 179 16.04 1.23 2.27
CA GLU A 179 14.93 0.27 2.13
C GLU A 179 15.04 -1.00 3.00
N THR A 180 16.19 -1.22 3.64
CA THR A 180 16.39 -2.28 4.64
C THR A 180 16.04 -1.85 6.07
N ARG A 181 15.85 -0.55 6.31
CA ARG A 181 15.50 0.04 7.61
C ARG A 181 14.16 0.76 7.60
N PHE A 182 13.71 1.21 6.44
CA PHE A 182 12.46 1.95 6.30
C PHE A 182 11.66 1.45 5.11
N LEU A 183 10.34 1.42 5.31
CA LEU A 183 9.34 1.29 4.26
C LEU A 183 8.94 2.68 3.77
N LEU A 184 8.42 2.76 2.55
CA LEU A 184 7.83 4.00 2.03
C LEU A 184 6.31 3.92 2.19
N SER A 185 5.76 4.68 3.15
CA SER A 185 4.30 4.80 3.36
C SER A 185 3.75 5.96 2.54
N LEU A 186 2.81 5.69 1.64
CA LEU A 186 2.27 6.73 0.77
C LEU A 186 1.54 7.80 1.60
N ALA A 187 1.87 9.06 1.32
CA ALA A 187 1.18 10.23 1.89
C ALA A 187 0.41 11.01 0.82
N ALA A 188 0.96 11.15 -0.39
CA ALA A 188 0.29 11.78 -1.50
C ALA A 188 0.79 11.22 -2.84
N ARG A 189 -0.13 10.97 -3.78
CA ARG A 189 0.16 10.71 -5.20
C ARG A 189 -0.89 11.42 -6.04
N ILE A 190 -0.50 12.52 -6.67
CA ILE A 190 -1.43 13.48 -7.30
C ILE A 190 -1.11 13.63 -8.78
N ASN A 191 -2.15 13.57 -9.61
CA ASN A 191 -2.17 13.97 -11.00
C ASN A 191 -2.73 15.39 -11.12
N PHE A 192 -1.89 16.35 -11.51
CA PHE A 192 -2.29 17.74 -11.71
C PHE A 192 -2.82 17.97 -13.12
N GLY A 193 -3.82 18.83 -13.23
CA GLY A 193 -4.48 19.12 -14.50
C GLY A 193 -5.39 17.99 -14.97
N ALA A 194 -5.81 17.11 -14.06
CA ALA A 194 -6.63 15.97 -14.39
C ALA A 194 -7.95 16.41 -15.06
N GLU A 195 -8.36 15.66 -16.08
CA GLU A 195 -9.53 15.95 -16.91
C GLU A 195 -10.86 15.61 -16.21
N SER A 196 -10.84 14.63 -15.29
CA SER A 196 -12.00 14.24 -14.47
C SER A 196 -11.57 13.99 -13.01
N ASN A 197 -12.54 13.62 -12.17
CA ASN A 197 -12.27 13.19 -10.80
C ASN A 197 -11.78 11.74 -10.72
N ASP A 198 -11.78 11.00 -11.83
CA ASP A 198 -11.39 9.60 -11.84
C ASP A 198 -9.87 9.47 -11.67
N SER A 199 -9.45 8.49 -10.88
CA SER A 199 -8.03 8.19 -10.72
C SER A 199 -7.47 7.48 -11.95
N ILE A 200 -6.22 7.77 -12.29
CA ILE A 200 -5.48 6.99 -13.28
C ILE A 200 -4.78 5.83 -12.56
N ARG A 201 -4.97 4.60 -13.06
CA ARG A 201 -4.32 3.37 -12.57
C ARG A 201 -4.13 2.37 -13.72
N TYR A 202 -4.00 1.08 -13.43
CA TYR A 202 -3.94 0.05 -14.47
C TYR A 202 -5.14 0.14 -15.45
N PRO A 203 -4.95 -0.11 -16.76
CA PRO A 203 -3.70 -0.46 -17.44
C PRO A 203 -2.82 0.74 -17.84
N ASP A 204 -3.26 1.98 -17.62
CA ASP A 204 -2.50 3.18 -17.97
C ASP A 204 -1.20 3.30 -17.14
N ASP A 205 -1.26 2.93 -15.87
CA ASP A 205 -0.08 2.68 -15.03
C ASP A 205 0.22 1.17 -14.96
N PRO A 206 1.33 0.69 -15.54
CA PRO A 206 1.68 -0.74 -15.53
C PRO A 206 2.00 -1.27 -14.14
N PHE A 207 2.28 -0.41 -13.16
CA PHE A 207 2.48 -0.79 -11.76
C PHE A 207 1.20 -0.69 -10.92
N ASP A 208 0.07 -0.34 -11.56
CA ASP A 208 -1.24 -0.16 -10.93
C ASP A 208 -1.22 0.80 -9.73
N ARG A 209 -0.35 1.83 -9.74
CA ARG A 209 -0.43 2.92 -8.76
C ARG A 209 -1.70 3.74 -9.02
N ILE A 210 -2.32 4.22 -7.94
CA ILE A 210 -3.50 5.07 -8.02
C ILE A 210 -3.04 6.53 -7.99
N TRP A 211 -3.15 7.22 -9.12
CA TRP A 211 -2.90 8.64 -9.26
C TRP A 211 -4.20 9.42 -9.08
N GLN A 212 -4.31 10.13 -7.95
CA GLN A 212 -5.53 10.87 -7.62
C GLN A 212 -5.60 12.18 -8.39
N SER A 213 -6.78 12.51 -8.90
CA SER A 213 -7.04 13.79 -9.55
C SER A 213 -6.90 14.93 -8.53
N ASP A 214 -6.19 15.99 -8.93
CA ASP A 214 -6.11 17.27 -8.21
C ASP A 214 -7.48 17.98 -8.06
N SER A 215 -8.51 17.47 -8.74
CA SER A 215 -9.88 18.01 -8.67
C SER A 215 -10.70 17.44 -7.53
N ILE A 216 -10.24 16.34 -6.91
CA ILE A 216 -10.90 15.71 -5.78
C ILE A 216 -10.72 16.62 -4.57
N LYS A 217 -11.80 17.30 -4.18
CA LYS A 217 -11.84 18.08 -2.96
C LYS A 217 -11.98 17.12 -1.77
N ARG A 218 -10.95 17.03 -0.92
CA ARG A 218 -11.08 16.49 0.43
C ARG A 218 -10.94 17.64 1.42
N ALA A 219 -11.51 17.48 2.61
CA ALA A 219 -11.33 18.48 3.67
C ALA A 219 -9.82 18.69 3.88
N ASN A 220 -9.37 19.93 3.69
CA ASN A 220 -7.98 20.37 3.90
C ASN A 220 -6.90 19.65 3.05
N TYR A 221 -7.28 18.96 1.97
CA TYR A 221 -6.34 18.33 1.04
C TYR A 221 -6.30 19.10 -0.27
N LEU A 222 -5.09 19.52 -0.68
CA LEU A 222 -4.83 20.30 -1.90
C LEU A 222 -5.64 21.61 -1.96
N VAL A 223 -5.56 22.42 -0.91
CA VAL A 223 -6.23 23.72 -0.82
C VAL A 223 -5.30 24.87 -1.24
N ASP A 224 -5.89 26.04 -1.54
CA ASP A 224 -5.20 27.31 -1.87
C ASP A 224 -4.58 27.43 -3.27
N VAL A 225 -5.36 27.11 -4.31
CA VAL A 225 -4.96 27.33 -5.72
C VAL A 225 -4.74 28.82 -5.99
N ALA A 226 -3.55 29.17 -6.51
CA ALA A 226 -3.19 30.56 -6.81
C ALA A 226 -4.03 31.15 -7.97
N PRO A 227 -4.37 32.45 -7.94
CA PRO A 227 -5.02 33.10 -9.08
C PRO A 227 -4.19 32.98 -10.36
N GLY A 228 -4.84 32.56 -11.46
CA GLY A 228 -4.17 32.31 -12.73
C GLY A 228 -3.58 30.90 -12.87
N THR A 229 -3.92 29.96 -11.97
CA THR A 229 -3.71 28.54 -12.22
C THR A 229 -4.68 28.05 -13.29
N GLU A 230 -4.14 27.50 -14.36
CA GLU A 230 -4.89 26.93 -15.48
C GLU A 230 -4.49 25.47 -15.71
N LYS A 231 -5.47 24.66 -16.12
CA LYS A 231 -5.22 23.28 -16.53
C LYS A 231 -4.90 23.24 -18.02
N ILE A 232 -3.89 22.46 -18.38
CA ILE A 232 -3.50 22.22 -19.76
C ILE A 232 -3.35 20.72 -20.01
N SER A 233 -3.52 20.32 -21.26
CA SER A 233 -3.32 18.93 -21.68
C SER A 233 -2.71 18.87 -23.07
N THR A 234 -2.13 17.71 -23.40
CA THR A 234 -1.59 17.44 -24.73
C THR A 234 -1.97 16.04 -25.22
N THR A 235 -2.08 15.90 -26.53
CA THR A 235 -2.24 14.60 -27.18
C THR A 235 -0.90 13.95 -27.53
N SER A 236 0.18 14.74 -27.54
CA SER A 236 1.54 14.28 -27.87
C SER A 236 2.05 13.23 -26.89
N PRO A 237 2.78 12.20 -27.35
CA PRO A 237 3.37 11.21 -26.46
C PRO A 237 4.45 11.85 -25.58
N ILE A 238 4.48 11.48 -24.29
CA ILE A 238 5.47 11.94 -23.33
C ILE A 238 6.44 10.82 -23.01
N TYR A 239 7.74 11.07 -23.09
CA TYR A 239 8.73 10.06 -22.74
C TYR A 239 8.92 9.96 -21.21
N VAL A 240 8.59 8.79 -20.66
CA VAL A 240 8.56 8.48 -19.20
C VAL A 240 9.43 7.27 -18.82
N GLY A 241 10.39 6.90 -19.68
CA GLY A 241 11.14 5.64 -19.58
C GLY A 241 12.30 5.60 -18.57
N PHE A 242 12.28 6.45 -17.54
CA PHE A 242 13.36 6.56 -16.55
C PHE A 242 12.81 6.58 -15.12
N ASP A 243 13.69 6.28 -14.17
CA ASP A 243 13.49 6.40 -12.73
C ASP A 243 12.17 5.75 -12.24
N GLU A 244 11.21 6.55 -11.78
CA GLU A 244 9.96 6.06 -11.18
C GLU A 244 8.83 5.84 -12.21
N MET A 245 9.08 6.17 -13.48
CA MET A 245 8.24 5.85 -14.63
C MET A 245 6.74 6.14 -14.40
N PRO A 246 6.34 7.39 -14.10
CA PRO A 246 4.93 7.77 -14.03
C PRO A 246 4.23 7.48 -15.38
N PRO A 247 2.94 7.13 -15.40
CA PRO A 247 2.25 6.78 -16.62
C PRO A 247 2.14 7.99 -17.57
N GLN A 248 2.25 7.75 -18.87
CA GLN A 248 2.15 8.83 -19.87
C GLN A 248 0.85 9.64 -19.74
N LYS A 249 -0.25 8.99 -19.37
CA LYS A 249 -1.56 9.64 -19.23
C LYS A 249 -1.56 10.71 -18.13
N VAL A 250 -0.82 10.49 -17.04
CA VAL A 250 -0.59 11.50 -16.00
C VAL A 250 0.29 12.63 -16.53
N MET A 251 1.37 12.27 -17.24
CA MET A 251 2.31 13.27 -17.77
C MET A 251 1.78 14.10 -18.93
N LYS A 252 0.63 13.73 -19.51
CA LYS A 252 -0.06 14.48 -20.58
C LYS A 252 -0.91 15.65 -20.06
N THR A 253 -1.14 15.71 -18.74
CA THR A 253 -1.86 16.81 -18.10
C THR A 253 -0.93 17.59 -17.18
N ALA A 254 -1.25 18.87 -16.98
CA ALA A 254 -0.56 19.72 -16.03
C ALA A 254 -1.41 20.90 -15.59
N VAL A 255 -0.97 21.53 -14.50
CA VAL A 255 -1.35 22.89 -14.12
C VAL A 255 -0.23 23.86 -14.42
N VAL A 256 -0.57 25.04 -14.91
CA VAL A 256 0.35 26.15 -15.15
C VAL A 256 -0.07 27.39 -14.37
N GLY A 257 0.90 28.12 -13.83
CA GLY A 257 0.64 29.39 -13.13
C GLY A 257 0.84 30.58 -14.06
N GLN A 258 -0.19 31.01 -14.81
CA GLN A 258 -0.09 32.11 -15.80
C GLN A 258 0.45 33.41 -15.19
N ASN A 259 0.08 33.69 -13.93
CA ASN A 259 0.57 34.85 -13.18
C ASN A 259 1.97 34.65 -12.58
N GLY A 260 2.70 33.63 -13.02
CA GLY A 260 4.07 33.32 -12.58
C GLY A 260 4.17 32.57 -11.26
N THR A 261 3.05 32.11 -10.67
CA THR A 261 3.05 31.37 -9.39
C THR A 261 2.07 30.21 -9.41
N LEU A 262 2.47 29.08 -8.82
CA LEU A 262 1.60 28.03 -8.31
C LEU A 262 1.79 27.94 -6.79
N THR A 263 0.74 27.67 -6.03
CA THR A 263 0.81 27.46 -4.58
C THR A 263 -0.20 26.40 -4.20
N TYR A 264 0.21 25.51 -3.31
CA TYR A 264 -0.61 24.40 -2.83
C TYR A 264 -0.34 24.16 -1.36
N ARG A 265 -1.38 23.71 -0.66
CA ARG A 265 -1.31 23.19 0.69
C ARG A 265 -1.85 21.77 0.74
N LEU A 266 -1.05 20.87 1.30
CA LEU A 266 -1.36 19.45 1.51
C LEU A 266 -1.36 19.16 3.01
N ASP A 267 -2.41 18.51 3.50
CA ASP A 267 -2.38 17.88 4.82
C ASP A 267 -1.86 16.44 4.64
N LEU A 268 -0.70 16.15 5.23
CA LEU A 268 0.03 14.89 5.10
C LEU A 268 -0.15 14.04 6.36
N GLU A 269 -1.00 13.03 6.30
CA GLU A 269 -1.28 12.16 7.45
C GLU A 269 -0.01 11.44 7.96
N GLY A 270 0.12 11.38 9.29
CA GLY A 270 1.27 10.77 9.95
C GLY A 270 2.56 11.61 9.97
N PHE A 271 2.51 12.88 9.57
CA PHE A 271 3.60 13.86 9.70
C PHE A 271 3.45 14.70 10.99
N PRO A 272 4.51 15.37 11.51
CA PRO A 272 5.82 15.61 10.90
C PRO A 272 6.69 14.35 10.77
N ALA A 273 7.37 14.20 9.65
CA ALA A 273 8.23 13.06 9.36
C ALA A 273 9.25 13.37 8.26
N ASN A 274 10.25 12.51 8.11
CA ASN A 274 11.12 12.50 6.95
C ASN A 274 10.41 11.80 5.78
N ALA A 275 10.57 12.36 4.58
CA ALA A 275 9.91 11.90 3.38
C ALA A 275 10.86 11.75 2.21
N TRP A 276 10.52 10.77 1.36
CA TRP A 276 10.90 10.74 -0.04
C TRP A 276 9.82 11.53 -0.79
N ALA A 277 10.20 12.57 -1.53
CA ALA A 277 9.24 13.49 -2.15
C ALA A 277 9.73 13.96 -3.52
N PHE A 278 8.98 13.62 -4.57
CA PHE A 278 9.35 13.91 -5.96
C PHE A 278 8.19 14.55 -6.69
N SER A 279 8.52 15.50 -7.57
CA SER A 279 7.59 16.10 -8.53
C SER A 279 7.95 15.60 -9.92
N TYR A 280 6.94 15.48 -10.77
CA TYR A 280 7.10 15.07 -12.15
C TYR A 280 6.68 16.22 -13.06
N LEU A 281 7.59 16.61 -13.94
CA LEU A 281 7.45 17.76 -14.82
C LEU A 281 7.68 17.32 -16.27
N ALA A 282 6.87 17.83 -17.19
CA ALA A 282 7.11 17.72 -18.62
C ALA A 282 6.64 19.01 -19.29
N GLU A 283 7.46 19.58 -20.16
CA GLU A 283 7.02 20.69 -20.99
C GLU A 283 6.13 20.13 -22.10
N ILE A 284 4.84 20.43 -22.01
CA ILE A 284 3.79 19.94 -22.91
C ILE A 284 3.16 21.04 -23.77
N GLU A 285 3.53 22.31 -23.53
CA GLU A 285 3.18 23.42 -24.41
C GLU A 285 4.26 23.59 -25.50
N ASP A 286 3.83 23.94 -26.71
CA ASP A 286 4.74 24.28 -27.81
C ASP A 286 5.24 25.73 -27.66
N LEU A 287 6.28 25.89 -26.84
CA LEU A 287 6.92 27.19 -26.60
C LEU A 287 7.74 27.64 -27.83
N PRO A 288 7.60 28.90 -28.30
CA PRO A 288 8.52 29.54 -29.23
C PRO A 288 9.98 29.53 -28.72
N PRO A 289 10.99 29.59 -29.62
CA PRO A 289 12.41 29.54 -29.22
C PRO A 289 12.88 30.66 -28.28
N ASP A 290 12.18 31.79 -28.28
CA ASP A 290 12.44 32.95 -27.41
C ASP A 290 11.71 32.87 -26.06
N GLU A 291 10.82 31.89 -25.90
CA GLU A 291 10.12 31.66 -24.65
C GLU A 291 10.77 30.55 -23.82
N THR A 292 10.82 30.76 -22.51
CA THR A 292 11.41 29.80 -21.58
C THR A 292 10.57 29.67 -20.32
N ARG A 293 10.55 28.47 -19.75
CA ARG A 293 9.88 28.18 -18.49
C ARG A 293 10.89 27.85 -17.40
N LYS A 294 11.22 28.87 -16.61
CA LYS A 294 12.17 28.75 -15.49
C LYS A 294 11.52 29.22 -14.20
N PHE A 295 11.61 28.38 -13.18
CA PHE A 295 10.99 28.66 -11.88
C PHE A 295 11.76 27.99 -10.75
N LYS A 296 11.40 28.34 -9.52
CA LYS A 296 11.99 27.80 -8.29
C LYS A 296 10.92 27.24 -7.39
N LEU A 297 11.26 26.18 -6.66
CA LEU A 297 10.45 25.62 -5.59
C LEU A 297 10.64 26.44 -4.30
N PHE A 298 9.55 26.79 -3.64
CA PHE A 298 9.51 27.50 -2.37
C PHE A 298 8.76 26.68 -1.35
N ILE A 299 9.45 26.30 -0.28
CA ILE A 299 8.83 25.71 0.90
C ILE A 299 9.02 26.70 2.05
N PRO A 300 7.95 27.19 2.71
CA PRO A 300 8.06 28.14 3.82
C PRO A 300 9.01 27.63 4.91
N GLY A 301 9.91 28.49 5.36
CA GLY A 301 10.92 28.14 6.37
C GLY A 301 12.10 27.29 5.88
N ARG A 302 12.16 26.95 4.58
CA ARG A 302 13.25 26.15 3.96
C ARG A 302 13.90 26.86 2.77
N PRO A 303 14.63 27.97 2.98
CA PRO A 303 15.26 28.73 1.90
C PRO A 303 16.33 27.93 1.12
N GLU A 304 16.89 26.88 1.73
CA GLU A 304 17.85 25.98 1.10
C GLU A 304 17.28 25.21 -0.09
N VAL A 305 15.96 24.93 -0.08
CA VAL A 305 15.24 24.22 -1.14
C VAL A 305 15.03 25.12 -2.37
N SER A 306 14.97 26.44 -2.18
CA SER A 306 14.72 27.42 -3.26
C SER A 306 15.94 27.82 -4.07
N LYS A 307 17.07 27.14 -3.88
CA LYS A 307 18.33 27.43 -4.59
C LYS A 307 18.29 27.06 -6.08
N PRO A 308 17.99 25.80 -6.46
CA PRO A 308 18.02 25.38 -7.86
C PRO A 308 16.90 26.05 -8.67
N THR A 309 17.27 26.59 -9.83
CA THR A 309 16.31 26.96 -10.88
C THR A 309 15.99 25.71 -11.69
N ILE A 310 14.72 25.46 -11.91
CA ILE A 310 14.22 24.39 -12.79
C ILE A 310 13.93 25.02 -14.15
N ASP A 311 14.58 24.50 -15.20
CA ASP A 311 14.23 24.73 -16.60
C ASP A 311 13.79 23.38 -17.18
N VAL A 312 12.48 23.20 -17.38
CA VAL A 312 11.91 21.87 -17.64
C VAL A 312 12.45 21.28 -18.94
N GLN A 313 12.60 22.08 -20.00
CA GLN A 313 13.10 21.59 -21.28
C GLN A 313 14.60 21.26 -21.23
N GLU A 314 15.39 22.12 -20.58
CA GLU A 314 16.83 21.87 -20.41
C GLU A 314 17.07 20.63 -19.53
N ASN A 315 16.39 20.55 -18.38
CA ASN A 315 16.55 19.45 -17.43
C ASN A 315 16.05 18.10 -17.96
N ALA A 316 14.95 18.08 -18.72
CA ALA A 316 14.44 16.86 -19.36
C ALA A 316 15.21 16.47 -20.65
N GLY A 317 16.06 17.36 -21.15
CA GLY A 317 16.75 17.18 -22.44
C GLY A 317 15.78 17.21 -23.63
N GLY A 318 14.80 18.12 -23.62
CA GLY A 318 13.85 18.38 -24.70
C GLY A 318 12.38 18.42 -24.25
N LYS A 319 11.49 18.86 -25.15
CA LYS A 319 10.04 18.87 -24.93
C LYS A 319 9.45 17.46 -24.92
N ASN A 320 8.27 17.30 -24.31
CA ASN A 320 7.57 16.02 -24.20
C ASN A 320 8.41 14.90 -23.56
N ARG A 321 9.31 15.28 -22.64
CA ARG A 321 10.11 14.35 -21.84
C ARG A 321 9.92 14.68 -20.37
N MET A 322 9.83 13.65 -19.55
CA MET A 322 9.70 13.80 -18.11
C MET A 322 11.03 14.20 -17.47
N TYR A 323 10.97 15.15 -16.55
CA TYR A 323 11.99 15.47 -15.57
C TYR A 323 11.44 15.24 -14.16
N GLU A 324 12.26 14.63 -13.30
CA GLU A 324 11.86 14.17 -11.96
C GLU A 324 12.70 14.86 -10.86
N PRO A 325 12.46 16.14 -10.55
CA PRO A 325 13.11 16.79 -9.43
C PRO A 325 12.49 16.35 -8.09
N GLY A 326 13.33 16.12 -7.09
CA GLY A 326 12.85 15.78 -5.76
C GLY A 326 13.94 15.63 -4.70
N PHE A 327 13.51 15.10 -3.55
CA PHE A 327 14.32 14.90 -2.38
C PHE A 327 14.16 13.46 -1.90
N TRP A 328 15.28 12.74 -1.86
CA TRP A 328 15.34 11.42 -1.24
C TRP A 328 15.06 11.46 0.25
N ASN A 329 15.37 12.56 0.93
CA ASN A 329 15.09 12.73 2.35
C ASN A 329 14.88 14.21 2.67
N ILE A 330 13.64 14.58 2.99
CA ILE A 330 13.26 15.91 3.44
C ILE A 330 12.28 15.82 4.61
N SER A 331 12.47 16.62 5.65
CA SER A 331 11.50 16.70 6.76
C SER A 331 10.34 17.60 6.37
N LEU A 332 9.13 17.06 6.39
CA LEU A 332 7.90 17.81 6.08
C LEU A 332 7.01 17.93 7.33
N PRO A 333 6.24 19.02 7.45
CA PRO A 333 5.20 19.15 8.47
C PRO A 333 3.92 18.39 8.07
N PHE A 334 2.97 18.26 9.01
CA PHE A 334 1.60 17.81 8.71
C PHE A 334 0.94 18.72 7.67
N VAL A 335 0.93 20.03 7.92
CA VAL A 335 0.47 21.03 6.95
C VAL A 335 1.62 21.43 6.04
N PHE A 336 1.74 20.76 4.89
CA PHE A 336 2.78 21.03 3.92
C PHE A 336 2.30 22.03 2.87
N SER A 337 2.82 23.25 2.95
CA SER A 337 2.64 24.28 1.91
C SER A 337 3.88 24.39 1.03
N PHE A 338 3.68 24.47 -0.28
CA PHE A 338 4.74 24.76 -1.23
C PHE A 338 4.24 25.67 -2.35
N GLY A 339 5.17 26.34 -3.02
CA GLY A 339 4.89 27.13 -4.20
C GLY A 339 5.98 27.00 -5.25
N LEU A 340 5.59 27.17 -6.50
CA LEU A 340 6.51 27.31 -7.62
C LEU A 340 6.42 28.75 -8.09
N ARG A 341 7.55 29.44 -8.26
CA ARG A 341 7.55 30.85 -8.74
C ARG A 341 8.51 31.05 -9.89
N ARG A 342 8.01 31.71 -10.93
CA ARG A 342 8.75 32.12 -12.13
C ARG A 342 9.98 32.94 -11.76
N THR A 343 11.10 32.70 -12.43
CA THR A 343 12.30 33.55 -12.32
C THR A 343 12.22 34.77 -13.23
N ASN A 344 13.02 35.80 -12.95
CA ASN A 344 12.96 37.05 -13.72
C ASN A 344 13.34 36.88 -15.20
N ASP A 345 14.13 35.86 -15.53
CA ASP A 345 14.62 35.53 -16.88
C ASP A 345 13.73 34.55 -17.65
N SER A 346 12.57 34.17 -17.09
CA SER A 346 11.60 33.28 -17.74
C SER A 346 10.44 34.07 -18.34
N SER A 347 9.96 33.69 -19.52
CA SER A 347 8.73 34.30 -20.09
C SER A 347 7.45 33.61 -19.64
N ARG A 348 7.52 32.32 -19.25
CA ARG A 348 6.36 31.49 -18.86
C ARG A 348 6.30 31.20 -17.37
N GLY A 349 5.08 31.00 -16.86
CA GLY A 349 4.86 30.61 -15.47
C GLY A 349 5.27 29.17 -15.18
N PRO A 350 5.36 28.75 -13.90
CA PRO A 350 5.66 27.37 -13.54
C PRO A 350 4.63 26.37 -14.08
N ILE A 351 5.06 25.13 -14.27
CA ILE A 351 4.24 23.98 -14.68
C ILE A 351 4.41 22.85 -13.66
N LEU A 352 3.37 22.04 -13.45
CA LEU A 352 3.41 20.84 -12.61
C LEU A 352 2.47 19.76 -13.18
N ASN A 353 2.99 18.56 -13.45
CA ASN A 353 2.20 17.46 -13.99
C ASN A 353 1.76 16.49 -12.90
N ALA A 354 2.67 16.11 -12.01
CA ALA A 354 2.35 15.18 -10.92
C ALA A 354 3.28 15.35 -9.72
N LEU A 355 2.92 14.76 -8.58
CA LEU A 355 3.83 14.62 -7.44
C LEU A 355 3.56 13.32 -6.67
N GLU A 356 4.60 12.87 -5.96
CA GLU A 356 4.53 11.79 -4.99
C GLU A 356 5.26 12.17 -3.70
N ILE A 357 4.68 11.81 -2.56
CA ILE A 357 5.27 11.96 -1.24
C ILE A 357 5.04 10.67 -0.47
N TYR A 358 6.13 10.09 0.04
CA TYR A 358 6.11 8.95 0.95
C TYR A 358 6.82 9.30 2.24
N LYS A 359 6.19 8.93 3.36
CA LYS A 359 6.82 8.94 4.68
C LYS A 359 7.77 7.74 4.81
N TYR A 360 8.96 7.97 5.36
CA TYR A 360 9.80 6.88 5.83
C TYR A 360 9.21 6.28 7.11
N LEU A 361 8.76 5.04 7.02
CA LEU A 361 8.22 4.26 8.13
C LEU A 361 9.28 3.27 8.60
N GLU A 362 9.77 3.41 9.82
CA GLU A 362 10.83 2.55 10.37
C GLU A 362 10.35 1.11 10.52
N ILE A 363 11.17 0.16 10.07
CA ILE A 363 10.88 -1.27 10.16
C ILE A 363 11.06 -1.72 11.60
N ASN A 364 10.01 -2.30 12.18
CA ASN A 364 10.12 -3.09 13.40
C ASN A 364 10.65 -4.48 13.02
N LEU A 365 11.70 -4.95 13.71
CA LEU A 365 12.30 -6.26 13.44
C LEU A 365 11.47 -7.43 13.99
N GLY A 366 10.47 -7.15 14.84
CA GLY A 366 9.65 -8.18 15.45
C GLY A 366 10.32 -8.86 16.63
N SER A 367 9.64 -9.88 17.14
CA SER A 367 10.16 -10.77 18.17
C SER A 367 11.40 -11.53 17.70
N LEU A 368 12.33 -11.78 18.63
CA LEU A 368 13.57 -12.51 18.31
C LEU A 368 13.33 -13.99 17.99
N ASP A 369 12.18 -14.51 18.41
CA ASP A 369 11.80 -15.91 18.27
C ASP A 369 10.90 -16.16 17.05
N ALA A 370 10.60 -15.12 16.25
CA ALA A 370 9.66 -15.18 15.12
C ALA A 370 10.00 -16.29 14.12
N ILE A 371 11.27 -16.42 13.73
CA ILE A 371 11.72 -17.43 12.75
C ILE A 371 11.55 -18.84 13.31
N THR A 372 11.92 -19.06 14.58
CA THR A 372 11.79 -20.35 15.26
C THR A 372 10.32 -20.75 15.38
N MET A 373 9.46 -19.79 15.77
CA MET A 373 8.02 -20.02 15.91
C MET A 373 7.33 -20.25 14.57
N ALA A 374 7.72 -19.54 13.51
CA ALA A 374 7.23 -19.77 12.16
C ALA A 374 7.62 -21.16 11.65
N SER A 375 8.86 -21.60 11.91
CA SER A 375 9.32 -22.97 11.60
C SER A 375 8.47 -24.01 12.33
N PHE A 376 8.24 -23.83 13.63
CA PHE A 376 7.42 -24.73 14.42
C PHE A 376 5.96 -24.79 13.90
N ALA A 377 5.32 -23.66 13.65
CA ALA A 377 3.96 -23.59 13.12
C ALA A 377 3.86 -24.24 11.72
N SER A 378 4.91 -24.14 10.89
CA SER A 378 4.93 -24.72 9.54
C SER A 378 4.84 -26.25 9.52
N ASN A 379 5.14 -26.92 10.64
CA ASN A 379 4.97 -28.37 10.79
C ASN A 379 3.48 -28.78 10.89
N TYR A 380 2.56 -27.83 11.11
CA TYR A 380 1.13 -28.07 11.30
C TYR A 380 0.27 -27.22 10.34
N PRO A 381 0.48 -27.30 9.02
CA PRO A 381 -0.14 -26.37 8.06
C PRO A 381 -1.67 -26.46 8.01
N GLN A 382 -2.25 -27.59 8.44
CA GLN A 382 -3.71 -27.78 8.48
C GLN A 382 -4.34 -27.33 9.81
N ALA A 383 -3.53 -26.97 10.81
CA ALA A 383 -4.03 -26.57 12.10
C ALA A 383 -4.38 -25.08 12.13
N VAL A 384 -5.60 -24.75 12.53
CA VAL A 384 -6.10 -23.36 12.57
C VAL A 384 -5.19 -22.46 13.43
N TRP A 385 -4.73 -22.96 14.58
CA TRP A 385 -3.86 -22.20 15.49
C TRP A 385 -2.49 -21.88 14.88
N ALA A 386 -2.00 -22.70 13.95
CA ALA A 386 -0.72 -22.49 13.26
C ALA A 386 -0.84 -21.48 12.11
N GLN A 387 -2.07 -21.12 11.72
CA GLN A 387 -2.35 -20.16 10.64
C GLN A 387 -2.61 -18.73 11.13
N GLU A 388 -2.46 -18.44 12.43
CA GLU A 388 -2.66 -17.08 12.97
C GLU A 388 -1.74 -16.03 12.32
N GLY A 389 -0.59 -16.45 11.79
CA GLY A 389 0.26 -15.66 10.90
C GLY A 389 0.98 -14.48 11.56
N GLY A 390 1.85 -13.81 10.80
CA GLY A 390 2.65 -12.69 11.28
C GLY A 390 3.70 -13.10 12.32
N ASP A 391 4.22 -12.10 13.03
CA ASP A 391 5.13 -12.29 14.18
C ASP A 391 4.39 -13.02 15.33
N PRO A 392 5.00 -13.85 16.19
CA PRO A 392 4.27 -14.51 17.28
C PRO A 392 3.84 -13.59 18.43
N CYS A 393 4.44 -12.40 18.57
CA CYS A 393 4.22 -11.50 19.70
C CYS A 393 3.61 -10.15 19.30
N LEU A 394 3.87 -9.66 18.09
CA LEU A 394 3.51 -8.31 17.65
C LEU A 394 2.53 -8.31 16.45
N PRO A 395 1.64 -7.29 16.35
CA PRO A 395 1.33 -6.27 17.36
C PRO A 395 0.56 -6.81 18.58
N ALA A 396 -0.02 -8.01 18.47
CA ALA A 396 -0.63 -8.77 19.57
C ALA A 396 -0.11 -10.21 19.51
N SER A 397 -0.01 -10.93 20.63
CA SER A 397 0.51 -12.31 20.59
C SER A 397 -0.45 -13.28 19.91
N TRP A 398 0.07 -14.40 19.42
CA TRP A 398 -0.77 -15.54 19.03
C TRP A 398 -1.56 -16.04 20.24
N THR A 399 -2.76 -16.59 20.01
CA THR A 399 -3.67 -16.98 21.11
C THR A 399 -3.12 -18.07 22.03
N TRP A 400 -2.09 -18.77 21.59
CA TRP A 400 -1.44 -19.87 22.30
C TRP A 400 -0.01 -19.55 22.71
N VAL A 401 0.39 -18.27 22.64
CA VAL A 401 1.73 -17.80 22.99
C VAL A 401 1.61 -16.60 23.93
N GLN A 402 2.43 -16.59 24.98
CA GLN A 402 2.69 -15.40 25.77
C GLN A 402 4.11 -14.91 25.54
N CYS A 403 4.27 -13.60 25.49
CA CYS A 403 5.54 -12.96 25.23
C CYS A 403 5.95 -12.02 26.36
N SER A 404 7.25 -11.75 26.47
CA SER A 404 7.77 -10.73 27.37
C SER A 404 7.30 -9.33 26.96
N ALA A 405 7.34 -8.38 27.90
CA ALA A 405 6.93 -6.99 27.67
C ALA A 405 8.06 -6.13 27.07
N ASP A 406 9.18 -6.73 26.67
CA ASP A 406 10.33 -6.02 26.11
C ASP A 406 9.97 -5.38 24.75
N PRO A 407 10.63 -4.26 24.36
CA PRO A 407 10.41 -3.64 23.05
C PRO A 407 10.64 -4.60 21.87
N GLN A 408 11.57 -5.53 22.04
CA GLN A 408 11.76 -6.67 21.16
C GLN A 408 11.38 -7.96 21.91
N PRO A 409 10.11 -8.38 21.86
CA PRO A 409 9.60 -9.41 22.75
C PRO A 409 10.16 -10.79 22.45
N ARG A 410 10.17 -11.64 23.48
CA ARG A 410 10.50 -13.07 23.39
C ARG A 410 9.34 -13.94 23.83
N VAL A 411 9.27 -15.15 23.30
CA VAL A 411 8.28 -16.14 23.71
C VAL A 411 8.67 -16.72 25.06
N VAL A 412 7.77 -16.60 26.05
CA VAL A 412 8.01 -17.05 27.43
C VAL A 412 7.12 -18.23 27.82
N SER A 413 5.92 -18.34 27.26
CA SER A 413 5.00 -19.45 27.52
C SER A 413 4.29 -19.88 26.24
N ILE A 414 4.12 -21.19 26.06
CA ILE A 414 3.43 -21.79 24.92
C ILE A 414 2.36 -22.76 25.42
N MET A 415 1.11 -22.54 24.98
CA MET A 415 -0.02 -23.38 25.30
C MET A 415 -0.25 -24.47 24.24
N LEU A 416 0.20 -25.68 24.54
CA LEU A 416 0.06 -26.87 23.67
C LEU A 416 -1.23 -27.65 23.92
N SER A 417 -1.87 -27.42 25.08
CA SER A 417 -3.14 -28.06 25.43
C SER A 417 -4.21 -27.86 24.36
N GLY A 418 -4.87 -28.96 23.96
CA GLY A 418 -5.93 -28.93 22.94
C GLY A 418 -5.46 -28.68 21.51
N LYS A 419 -4.14 -28.64 21.24
CA LYS A 419 -3.58 -28.39 19.90
C LYS A 419 -3.35 -29.65 19.05
N GLY A 420 -3.63 -30.83 19.61
CA GLY A 420 -3.49 -32.12 18.91
C GLY A 420 -2.05 -32.52 18.59
N ILE A 421 -1.08 -31.93 19.31
CA ILE A 421 0.35 -32.25 19.15
C ILE A 421 0.62 -33.54 19.92
N THR A 422 1.12 -34.56 19.22
CA THR A 422 1.47 -35.86 19.78
C THR A 422 2.94 -36.18 19.57
N GLY A 423 3.56 -36.91 20.50
CA GLY A 423 4.95 -37.34 20.40
C GLY A 423 5.89 -36.47 21.23
N ASN A 424 7.18 -36.50 20.87
CA ASN A 424 8.22 -35.77 21.59
C ASN A 424 8.08 -34.26 21.39
N ILE A 425 8.59 -33.49 22.38
CA ILE A 425 8.68 -32.03 22.27
C ILE A 425 9.49 -31.69 21.01
N PRO A 426 8.94 -30.88 20.10
CA PRO A 426 9.64 -30.44 18.89
C PRO A 426 10.95 -29.73 19.21
N SER A 427 12.02 -30.12 18.50
CA SER A 427 13.38 -29.60 18.71
C SER A 427 13.52 -28.08 18.48
N GLU A 428 12.55 -27.47 17.82
CA GLU A 428 12.46 -26.04 17.60
C GLU A 428 12.18 -25.30 18.91
N LEU A 429 11.35 -25.88 19.79
CA LEU A 429 10.98 -25.24 21.07
C LEU A 429 12.15 -25.18 22.04
N THR A 430 13.09 -26.13 21.96
CA THR A 430 14.32 -26.11 22.77
C THR A 430 15.30 -25.01 22.35
N LYS A 431 15.08 -24.35 21.21
CA LYS A 431 15.89 -23.21 20.73
C LYS A 431 15.37 -21.86 21.22
N LEU A 432 14.30 -21.84 22.02
CA LEU A 432 13.72 -20.62 22.58
C LEU A 432 14.36 -20.33 23.95
N PRO A 433 15.30 -19.36 24.03
CA PRO A 433 16.14 -19.18 25.22
C PRO A 433 15.39 -18.60 26.44
N SER A 434 14.23 -18.00 26.21
CA SER A 434 13.40 -17.38 27.25
C SER A 434 12.11 -18.12 27.51
N LEU A 435 11.92 -19.29 26.89
CA LEU A 435 10.77 -20.14 27.13
C LEU A 435 10.90 -20.76 28.52
N VAL A 436 9.96 -20.41 29.41
CA VAL A 436 9.93 -20.90 30.79
C VAL A 436 8.80 -21.91 31.02
N GLU A 437 7.76 -21.89 30.19
CA GLU A 437 6.56 -22.69 30.41
C GLU A 437 6.02 -23.33 29.12
N LEU A 438 5.70 -24.62 29.21
CA LEU A 438 4.95 -25.38 28.21
C LEU A 438 3.67 -25.91 28.84
N CYS A 439 2.54 -25.23 28.63
CA CYS A 439 1.26 -25.68 29.18
C CYS A 439 0.70 -26.85 28.35
N GLN A 440 0.86 -28.08 28.82
CA GLN A 440 0.22 -29.27 28.27
C GLN A 440 -0.69 -29.91 29.32
N VAL A 441 -2.00 -29.93 29.09
CA VAL A 441 -2.89 -30.74 29.92
C VAL A 441 -2.77 -32.19 29.45
N LEU A 442 -2.04 -33.00 30.20
CA LEU A 442 -2.00 -34.44 29.99
C LEU A 442 -3.34 -35.03 30.46
N LEU A 443 -4.24 -35.35 29.52
CA LEU A 443 -5.34 -36.27 29.79
C LEU A 443 -4.75 -37.69 29.88
N ILE A 444 -4.23 -38.05 31.05
CA ILE A 444 -3.88 -39.44 31.36
C ILE A 444 -5.20 -40.21 31.53
N PHE A 445 -5.59 -40.96 30.51
CA PHE A 445 -6.65 -41.97 30.66
C PHE A 445 -6.10 -43.15 31.46
N TYR A 446 -6.18 -43.09 32.79
CA TYR A 446 -6.21 -44.28 33.63
C TYR A 446 -7.62 -44.40 34.22
N ARG A 447 -8.25 -45.54 33.95
CA ARG A 447 -9.56 -46.02 34.44
C ARG A 447 -10.21 -45.17 35.56
N ASP A 448 -11.34 -44.54 35.20
CA ASP A 448 -12.45 -44.14 36.07
C ASP A 448 -12.19 -43.25 37.31
N VAL A 449 -11.24 -42.32 37.29
CA VAL A 449 -11.25 -41.16 38.21
C VAL A 449 -10.64 -39.90 37.55
N ILE A 450 -11.38 -38.79 37.51
CA ILE A 450 -10.87 -37.48 37.06
C ILE A 450 -10.06 -36.85 38.21
N PHE A 451 -8.75 -36.72 38.05
CA PHE A 451 -7.94 -35.77 38.81
C PHE A 451 -7.48 -34.65 37.87
N ILE A 452 -7.82 -33.41 38.21
CA ILE A 452 -7.22 -32.23 37.58
C ILE A 452 -5.91 -31.98 38.34
N THR A 453 -4.77 -32.31 37.73
CA THR A 453 -3.47 -31.88 38.23
C THR A 453 -2.85 -30.94 37.20
N SER A 454 -2.70 -29.67 37.57
CA SER A 454 -1.80 -28.73 36.88
C SER A 454 -0.37 -29.15 37.19
N GLU A 455 0.27 -29.88 36.30
CA GLU A 455 1.72 -30.08 36.38
C GLU A 455 2.40 -28.88 35.71
N GLU A 456 2.89 -27.95 36.54
CA GLU A 456 3.91 -26.97 36.14
C GLU A 456 5.20 -27.76 35.89
N THR A 457 5.48 -28.12 34.64
CA THR A 457 6.81 -28.58 34.27
C THR A 457 7.71 -27.36 34.07
N SER A 458 8.39 -26.95 35.15
CA SER A 458 9.54 -26.05 35.04
C SER A 458 10.64 -26.77 34.25
N MET A 459 11.00 -26.20 33.09
CA MET A 459 12.09 -26.71 32.27
C MET A 459 13.42 -26.31 32.95
N ASP A 460 13.97 -27.19 33.78
CA ASP A 460 15.36 -27.03 34.24
C ASP A 460 16.30 -27.32 33.06
N MET A 461 17.08 -26.31 32.67
CA MET A 461 18.16 -26.40 31.67
C MET A 461 19.38 -27.13 32.21
#